data_AF-A0A141RFM1-F1
#
_entry.id   AF-A0A141RFM1-F1
#
_cell.length_a   1.000
_cell.length_b   1.000
_cell.length_c   1.000
_cell.angle_alpha   90.00
_cell.angle_beta   90.00
_cell.angle_gamma   90.00
#
_symmetry.space_group_name_H-M   'P 1'
#
loop_
_entity.id
_entity.type
_entity.pdbx_description
1 polymer ?
#
loop_
_entity_poly.entity_id
_entity_poly.type
_entity_poly.pdbx_seq_one_letter_code
_entity_poly.pdbx_strand_id
1 'polypeptide(L)'
;AAKSEFYTLGGLGIAPNNQLMAVAEDYLSRRQYGLRFCDLSNGEWYPEILENVTSGFAWSNDSRFVWYVRKHPTTLLPYQVWRHTVGTPAQSDALVYEEKDETFYVSVHKTTSQQFVVIYLSSATTSEVLLLNAELPDAEPVCFLPRRKDHEYSLDHYQHAFYLRSNREGKNFGLYRTVLRDEEQWTTLIPPRHDVMLEGFTLFTDWLVVEERQRGLTSLRQINRKTREVVGIAFDDPAYVTWLAYNPEPETSRLRYGYSSMTTPDTLFELDMDTGERRVIKQQEVKGLDTSCYQSEHLWVTARDGVEVPVSLVYHREHFRKGSNPLLVYGYGSYGESIDADFSASRLSLLNRGFVYAIAHVRGGGELGQQWYEDGKFLCKKNTFNDYLDVCDALLAQGYGDPRLCYGMGGSAGGMLMGVAVNERPELFHGVIAQVPFVDVVTTMLDETIPLTTGEFEEWGNPQDETYYHYMKSYSPYDGVRAQAYPHMLVTTGLHDSQVQYWEPAKWVAKLRELKTDDNLLLLCTDM
;
A
#
# COMPACT_ATOMS: atom_id res chain seq x y z
N ALA A 1 -1.81 26.32 -7.96
CA ALA A 1 -0.84 25.83 -6.95
C ALA A 1 -0.64 26.82 -5.80
N ALA A 2 0.19 27.87 -5.92
CA ALA A 2 0.60 28.71 -4.78
C ALA A 2 -0.51 29.51 -4.05
N LYS A 3 -1.70 29.63 -4.63
CA LYS A 3 -2.88 30.29 -4.01
C LYS A 3 -3.99 29.31 -3.63
N SER A 4 -3.78 28.02 -3.86
CA SER A 4 -4.75 26.97 -3.57
C SER A 4 -4.60 26.57 -2.10
N GLU A 5 -5.72 26.32 -1.41
CA GLU A 5 -5.71 25.85 -0.02
C GLU A 5 -5.10 24.44 0.09
N PHE A 6 -5.29 23.63 -0.95
CA PHE A 6 -4.66 22.34 -1.14
C PHE A 6 -4.00 22.23 -2.52
N TYR A 7 -2.89 21.49 -2.59
CA TYR A 7 -2.27 21.11 -3.86
C TYR A 7 -1.48 19.82 -3.71
N THR A 8 -1.75 18.85 -4.59
CA THR A 8 -0.94 17.64 -4.75
C THR A 8 -0.60 17.41 -6.22
N LEU A 9 0.68 17.19 -6.51
CA LEU A 9 1.16 16.70 -7.79
C LEU A 9 1.09 15.17 -7.77
N GLY A 10 0.06 14.57 -8.38
CA GLY A 10 -0.17 13.14 -8.35
C GLY A 10 0.65 12.35 -9.37
N GLY A 11 1.00 12.97 -10.50
CA GLY A 11 1.73 12.32 -11.59
C GLY A 11 2.48 13.33 -12.44
N LEU A 12 3.66 12.95 -12.91
CA LEU A 12 4.48 13.72 -13.84
C LEU A 12 5.11 12.74 -14.82
N GLY A 13 5.02 13.05 -16.11
CA GLY A 13 5.55 12.20 -17.16
C GLY A 13 6.01 13.01 -18.36
N ILE A 14 7.25 12.77 -18.78
CA ILE A 14 7.85 13.39 -19.95
C ILE A 14 7.59 12.49 -21.15
N ALA A 15 7.18 13.08 -22.27
CA ALA A 15 6.98 12.36 -23.52
C ALA A 15 8.32 11.84 -24.07
N PRO A 16 8.34 10.73 -24.84
CA PRO A 16 9.58 10.14 -25.36
C PRO A 16 10.51 11.09 -26.13
N ASN A 17 9.96 12.12 -26.79
CA ASN A 17 10.74 13.14 -27.50
C ASN A 17 11.41 14.18 -26.57
N ASN A 18 11.16 14.13 -25.26
CA ASN A 18 11.62 15.08 -24.23
C ASN A 18 11.15 16.54 -24.43
N GLN A 19 10.09 16.76 -25.21
CA GLN A 19 9.56 18.10 -25.49
C GLN A 19 8.25 18.39 -24.77
N LEU A 20 7.46 17.38 -24.44
CA LEU A 20 6.18 17.55 -23.77
C LEU A 20 6.24 16.98 -22.35
N MET A 21 5.62 17.69 -21.42
CA MET A 21 5.40 17.24 -20.05
C MET A 21 3.90 17.18 -19.79
N ALA A 22 3.45 16.08 -19.19
CA ALA A 22 2.11 15.97 -18.61
C ALA A 22 2.22 15.97 -17.08
N VAL A 23 1.29 16.68 -16.42
CA VAL A 23 1.17 16.71 -14.96
C VAL A 23 -0.28 16.46 -14.54
N ALA A 24 -0.46 15.60 -13.55
CA ALA A 24 -1.75 15.35 -12.92
C ALA A 24 -1.81 16.10 -11.58
N GLU A 25 -2.70 17.07 -11.47
CA GLU A 25 -2.80 17.98 -10.32
C GLU A 25 -4.14 17.80 -9.59
N ASP A 26 -4.12 17.67 -8.26
CA ASP A 26 -5.31 17.68 -7.39
C ASP A 26 -5.27 18.94 -6.50
N TYR A 27 -6.39 19.65 -6.47
CA TYR A 27 -6.57 20.91 -5.73
C TYR A 27 -7.58 20.79 -4.58
N LEU A 28 -8.15 19.61 -4.34
CA LEU A 28 -9.24 19.37 -3.40
C LEU A 28 -8.95 18.25 -2.38
N SER A 29 -7.84 17.53 -2.51
CA SER A 29 -7.51 16.35 -1.69
C SER A 29 -8.46 15.16 -1.86
N ARG A 30 -9.18 15.12 -2.98
CA ARG A 30 -10.17 14.07 -3.29
C ARG A 30 -9.63 13.01 -4.24
N ARG A 31 -8.34 13.07 -4.57
CA ARG A 31 -7.67 12.22 -5.57
C ARG A 31 -8.36 12.28 -6.94
N GLN A 32 -9.01 13.40 -7.25
CA GLN A 32 -9.58 13.71 -8.56
C GLN A 32 -8.63 14.69 -9.24
N TYR A 33 -7.91 14.21 -10.25
CA TYR A 33 -6.86 14.99 -10.86
C TYR A 33 -7.37 15.70 -12.13
N GLY A 34 -6.76 16.85 -12.43
CA GLY A 34 -6.73 17.44 -13.76
C GLY A 34 -5.40 17.13 -14.45
N LEU A 35 -5.43 16.49 -15.62
CA LEU A 35 -4.22 16.27 -16.43
C LEU A 35 -3.99 17.47 -17.36
N ARG A 36 -2.79 18.04 -17.32
CA ARG A 36 -2.40 19.24 -18.09
C ARG A 36 -1.08 19.01 -18.80
N PHE A 37 -0.89 19.71 -19.91
CA PHE A 37 0.28 19.55 -20.78
C PHE A 37 1.08 20.85 -20.91
N CYS A 38 2.40 20.73 -20.96
CA CYS A 38 3.35 21.82 -21.09
C CYS A 38 4.39 21.49 -22.17
N ASP A 39 4.63 22.42 -23.08
CA ASP A 39 5.76 22.38 -24.01
C ASP A 39 7.02 22.87 -23.29
N LEU A 40 7.99 21.97 -23.12
CA LEU A 40 9.24 22.23 -22.41
C LEU A 40 10.21 23.12 -23.20
N SER A 41 10.00 23.28 -24.51
CA SER A 41 10.88 24.08 -25.37
C SER A 41 10.68 25.59 -25.16
N ASN A 42 9.45 26.01 -24.83
CA ASN A 42 9.08 27.42 -24.62
C ASN A 42 8.42 27.67 -23.24
N GLY A 43 8.05 26.63 -22.50
CA GLY A 43 7.37 26.71 -21.21
C GLY A 43 5.88 27.04 -21.30
N GLU A 44 5.28 26.98 -22.50
CA GLU A 44 3.87 27.28 -22.72
C GLU A 44 2.99 26.08 -22.33
N TRP A 45 1.89 26.39 -21.66
CA TRP A 45 0.89 25.40 -21.28
C TRP A 45 -0.18 25.31 -22.34
N TYR A 46 -0.57 24.08 -22.67
CA TYR A 46 -1.71 23.84 -23.54
C TYR A 46 -3.02 24.25 -22.85
N PRO A 47 -4.03 24.73 -23.61
CA PRO A 47 -5.26 25.25 -23.06
C PRO A 47 -6.19 24.17 -22.50
N GLU A 48 -6.08 22.93 -22.98
CA GLU A 48 -6.90 21.82 -22.52
C GLU A 48 -6.52 21.30 -21.13
N ILE A 49 -7.52 20.77 -20.43
CA ILE A 49 -7.38 20.07 -19.15
C ILE A 49 -8.29 18.84 -19.22
N LEU A 50 -7.76 17.67 -18.86
CA LEU A 50 -8.56 16.45 -18.73
C LEU A 50 -8.98 16.30 -17.27
N GLU A 51 -10.25 16.54 -16.98
CA GLU A 51 -10.78 16.57 -15.63
C GLU A 51 -11.25 15.20 -15.13
N ASN A 52 -11.30 15.04 -13.81
CA ASN A 52 -11.78 13.83 -13.12
C ASN A 52 -11.05 12.55 -13.57
N VAL A 53 -9.72 12.63 -13.64
CA VAL A 53 -8.85 11.52 -14.01
C VAL A 53 -8.10 10.96 -12.80
N THR A 54 -7.50 9.79 -12.97
CA THR A 54 -6.46 9.30 -12.04
C THR A 54 -5.14 10.05 -12.28
N SER A 55 -4.17 9.85 -11.39
CA SER A 55 -2.82 10.37 -11.61
C SER A 55 -2.02 9.58 -12.66
N GLY A 56 -2.48 8.39 -13.06
CA GLY A 56 -1.79 7.50 -13.96
C GLY A 56 -2.13 7.76 -15.43
N PHE A 57 -1.10 7.82 -16.26
CA PHE A 57 -1.21 7.96 -17.72
C PHE A 57 0.02 7.35 -18.41
N ALA A 58 -0.09 7.08 -19.70
CA ALA A 58 0.99 6.54 -20.52
C ALA A 58 1.12 7.30 -21.84
N TRP A 59 2.35 7.69 -22.19
CA TRP A 59 2.67 8.32 -23.47
C TRP A 59 2.81 7.29 -24.60
N SER A 60 2.26 7.64 -25.76
CA SER A 60 2.58 7.01 -27.04
C SER A 60 4.05 7.22 -27.43
N ASN A 61 4.59 6.28 -28.22
CA ASN A 61 6.00 6.34 -28.64
C ASN A 61 6.29 7.51 -29.59
N ASP A 62 5.28 7.98 -30.33
CA ASP A 62 5.40 9.16 -31.20
C ASP A 62 5.23 10.49 -30.44
N SER A 63 5.00 10.45 -29.12
CA SER A 63 4.82 11.62 -28.25
C SER A 63 3.59 12.49 -28.58
N ARG A 64 2.63 11.99 -29.36
CA ARG A 64 1.45 12.77 -29.79
C ARG A 64 0.21 12.54 -28.94
N PHE A 65 0.08 11.35 -28.38
CA PHE A 65 -1.08 10.92 -27.63
C PHE A 65 -0.72 10.45 -26.23
N VAL A 66 -1.69 10.59 -25.31
CA VAL A 66 -1.65 9.95 -24.00
C VAL A 66 -2.87 9.06 -23.80
N TRP A 67 -2.65 7.90 -23.21
CA TRP A 67 -3.72 7.11 -22.60
C TRP A 67 -3.84 7.48 -21.13
N TYR A 68 -5.05 7.74 -20.67
CA TYR A 68 -5.33 8.16 -19.31
C TYR A 68 -6.62 7.49 -18.80
N VAL A 69 -6.79 7.46 -17.47
CA VAL A 69 -7.95 6.79 -16.85
C VAL A 69 -8.91 7.81 -16.25
N ARG A 70 -10.18 7.76 -16.64
CA ARG A 70 -11.26 8.55 -16.02
C ARG A 70 -11.88 7.80 -14.84
N LYS A 71 -12.30 8.59 -13.85
CA LYS A 71 -13.02 8.11 -12.67
C LYS A 71 -14.53 8.20 -12.85
N HIS A 72 -15.25 7.27 -12.24
CA HIS A 72 -16.69 7.33 -12.16
C HIS A 72 -17.11 8.56 -11.32
N PRO A 73 -18.08 9.38 -11.77
CA PRO A 73 -18.38 10.67 -11.14
C PRO A 73 -18.91 10.56 -9.70
N THR A 74 -19.52 9.43 -9.34
CA THR A 74 -20.10 9.20 -8.00
C THR A 74 -19.17 8.39 -7.11
N THR A 75 -18.80 7.19 -7.55
CA THR A 75 -18.03 6.21 -6.75
C THR A 75 -16.53 6.46 -6.75
N LEU A 76 -16.04 7.38 -7.61
CA LEU A 76 -14.61 7.70 -7.80
C LEU A 76 -13.75 6.54 -8.32
N LEU A 77 -14.36 5.40 -8.68
CA LEU A 77 -13.69 4.22 -9.21
C LEU A 77 -13.07 4.54 -10.60
N PRO A 78 -11.78 4.25 -10.83
CA PRO A 78 -11.18 4.31 -12.16
C PRO A 78 -11.75 3.22 -13.06
N TYR A 79 -12.44 3.57 -14.15
CA TYR A 79 -13.21 2.60 -14.93
C TYR A 79 -13.11 2.74 -16.45
N GLN A 80 -12.63 3.88 -16.98
CA GLN A 80 -12.50 4.09 -18.42
C GLN A 80 -11.10 4.51 -18.83
N VAL A 81 -10.56 3.89 -19.86
CA VAL A 81 -9.34 4.33 -20.54
C VAL A 81 -9.70 5.16 -21.77
N TRP A 82 -9.14 6.35 -21.84
CA TRP A 82 -9.34 7.30 -22.94
C TRP A 82 -8.00 7.62 -23.60
N ARG A 83 -8.04 7.95 -24.90
CA ARG A 83 -6.90 8.44 -25.66
C ARG A 83 -7.10 9.91 -26.00
N HIS A 84 -6.15 10.73 -25.59
CA HIS A 84 -6.13 12.16 -25.86
C HIS A 84 -5.02 12.51 -26.86
N THR A 85 -5.30 13.43 -27.78
CA THR A 85 -4.29 14.03 -28.68
C THR A 85 -3.90 15.40 -28.14
N VAL A 86 -2.63 15.61 -27.80
CA VAL A 86 -2.18 16.87 -27.21
C VAL A 86 -2.41 18.03 -28.20
N GLY A 87 -2.94 19.14 -27.69
CA GLY A 87 -3.34 20.32 -28.46
C GLY A 87 -4.73 20.26 -29.08
N THR A 88 -5.54 19.25 -28.74
CA THR A 88 -6.94 19.14 -29.18
C THR A 88 -7.91 19.31 -28.02
N PRO A 89 -9.19 19.68 -28.25
CA PRO A 89 -10.19 19.72 -27.19
C PRO A 89 -10.44 18.32 -26.60
N ALA A 90 -10.57 18.22 -25.27
CA ALA A 90 -10.83 16.96 -24.57
C ALA A 90 -12.11 16.22 -25.01
N GLN A 91 -13.06 16.92 -25.63
CA GLN A 91 -14.28 16.33 -26.20
C GLN A 91 -14.03 15.50 -27.46
N SER A 92 -12.85 15.64 -28.07
CA SER A 92 -12.43 14.85 -29.23
C SER A 92 -11.72 13.55 -28.87
N ASP A 93 -11.54 13.29 -27.57
CA ASP A 93 -10.90 12.08 -27.07
C ASP A 93 -11.70 10.83 -27.44
N ALA A 94 -10.98 9.74 -27.70
CA ALA A 94 -11.57 8.46 -28.02
C ALA A 94 -11.62 7.57 -26.77
N LEU A 95 -12.77 6.95 -26.51
CA LEU A 95 -12.89 5.88 -25.53
C LEU A 95 -12.19 4.63 -26.06
N VAL A 96 -11.22 4.11 -25.32
CA VAL A 96 -10.42 2.93 -25.69
C VAL A 96 -10.91 1.68 -24.98
N TYR A 97 -11.25 1.80 -23.70
CA TYR A 97 -11.76 0.69 -22.90
C TYR A 97 -12.68 1.19 -21.78
N GLU A 98 -13.69 0.40 -21.44
CA GLU A 98 -14.59 0.63 -20.30
C GLU A 98 -14.76 -0.68 -19.53
N GLU A 99 -14.41 -0.64 -18.24
CA GLU A 99 -14.73 -1.69 -17.29
C GLU A 99 -16.16 -1.51 -16.81
N LYS A 100 -16.92 -2.62 -16.81
CA LYS A 100 -18.33 -2.66 -16.41
C LYS A 100 -18.54 -3.28 -15.03
N ASP A 101 -17.56 -4.03 -14.56
CA ASP A 101 -17.54 -4.60 -13.22
C ASP A 101 -17.03 -3.56 -12.22
N GLU A 102 -17.92 -3.08 -11.36
CA GLU A 102 -17.65 -2.03 -10.38
C GLU A 102 -16.78 -2.50 -9.20
N THR A 103 -16.25 -3.73 -9.25
CA THR A 103 -15.24 -4.25 -8.31
C THR A 103 -13.80 -4.10 -8.82
N PHE A 104 -13.62 -3.78 -10.11
CA PHE A 104 -12.30 -3.70 -10.75
C PHE A 104 -11.81 -2.26 -10.86
N TYR A 105 -10.56 -2.07 -10.45
CA TYR A 105 -9.79 -0.85 -10.68
C TYR A 105 -9.09 -0.93 -12.03
N VAL A 106 -9.15 0.17 -12.79
CA VAL A 106 -8.44 0.32 -14.06
C VAL A 106 -7.22 1.22 -13.88
N SER A 107 -6.07 0.77 -14.37
CA SER A 107 -4.85 1.58 -14.47
C SER A 107 -4.14 1.40 -15.81
N VAL A 108 -3.25 2.33 -16.16
CA VAL A 108 -2.44 2.26 -17.37
C VAL A 108 -0.96 2.53 -17.06
N HIS A 109 -0.08 1.75 -17.69
CA HIS A 109 1.37 1.93 -17.61
C HIS A 109 2.05 1.34 -18.85
N LYS A 110 3.37 1.54 -19.00
CA LYS A 110 4.16 0.97 -20.11
C LYS A 110 5.01 -0.20 -19.63
N THR A 111 5.21 -1.16 -20.53
CA THR A 111 6.20 -2.23 -20.31
C THR A 111 7.62 -1.69 -20.42
N THR A 112 8.58 -2.40 -19.82
CA THR A 112 10.02 -2.10 -19.89
C THR A 112 10.51 -1.92 -21.32
N SER A 113 10.04 -2.73 -22.27
CA SER A 113 10.39 -2.58 -23.69
C SER A 113 9.79 -1.37 -24.39
N GLN A 114 8.93 -0.59 -23.72
CA GLN A 114 8.16 0.52 -24.29
C GLN A 114 7.23 0.15 -25.46
N GLN A 115 7.10 -1.14 -25.78
CA GLN A 115 6.32 -1.63 -26.93
C GLN A 115 4.82 -1.69 -26.61
N PHE A 116 4.46 -1.97 -25.37
CA PHE A 116 3.08 -2.10 -24.96
C PHE A 116 2.71 -1.07 -23.89
N VAL A 117 1.52 -0.50 -24.04
CA VAL A 117 0.77 0.09 -22.94
C VAL A 117 -0.12 -1.00 -22.37
N VAL A 118 0.00 -1.23 -21.07
CA VAL A 118 -0.79 -2.19 -20.31
C VAL A 118 -1.99 -1.46 -19.74
N ILE A 119 -3.20 -1.91 -20.08
CA ILE A 119 -4.41 -1.62 -19.31
C ILE A 119 -4.53 -2.73 -18.28
N TYR A 120 -4.30 -2.39 -17.01
CA TYR A 120 -4.34 -3.35 -15.90
C TYR A 120 -5.67 -3.21 -15.17
N LEU A 121 -6.38 -4.33 -15.08
CA LEU A 121 -7.66 -4.48 -14.40
C LEU A 121 -7.41 -5.33 -13.15
N SER A 122 -7.80 -4.86 -11.97
CA SER A 122 -7.63 -5.61 -10.73
C SER A 122 -8.77 -5.40 -9.75
N SER A 123 -9.32 -6.50 -9.21
CA SER A 123 -10.08 -6.54 -7.96
C SER A 123 -9.16 -6.93 -6.81
N ALA A 124 -9.70 -7.27 -5.63
CA ALA A 124 -8.88 -7.69 -4.48
C ALA A 124 -8.28 -9.09 -4.64
N THR A 125 -8.81 -9.94 -5.53
CA THR A 125 -8.31 -11.32 -5.73
C THR A 125 -8.11 -11.71 -7.19
N THR A 126 -8.43 -10.83 -8.14
CA THR A 126 -8.47 -11.19 -9.56
C THR A 126 -7.89 -10.08 -10.41
N SER A 127 -7.17 -10.44 -11.48
CA SER A 127 -6.64 -9.47 -12.44
C SER A 127 -6.85 -9.87 -13.90
N GLU A 128 -6.86 -8.88 -14.78
CA GLU A 128 -6.79 -9.05 -16.24
C GLU A 128 -5.93 -7.97 -16.87
N VAL A 129 -5.17 -8.34 -17.90
CA VAL A 129 -4.33 -7.42 -18.65
C VAL A 129 -4.83 -7.33 -20.09
N LEU A 130 -5.04 -6.10 -20.56
CA LEU A 130 -5.17 -5.79 -21.98
C LEU A 130 -3.92 -5.04 -22.46
N LEU A 131 -3.48 -5.36 -23.67
CA LEU A 131 -2.29 -4.76 -24.29
C LEU A 131 -2.70 -3.86 -25.45
N LEU A 132 -2.14 -2.66 -25.44
CA LEU A 132 -2.15 -1.71 -26.56
C LEU A 132 -0.73 -1.65 -27.14
N ASN A 133 -0.59 -1.71 -28.46
CA ASN A 133 0.70 -1.46 -29.10
C ASN A 133 1.00 0.05 -29.06
N ALA A 134 2.03 0.45 -28.34
CA ALA A 134 2.41 1.85 -28.14
C ALA A 134 2.97 2.55 -29.39
N GLU A 135 3.30 1.78 -30.44
CA GLU A 135 3.75 2.28 -31.74
C GLU A 135 2.60 2.60 -32.70
N LEU A 136 1.39 2.10 -32.42
CA LEU A 136 0.22 2.27 -33.27
C LEU A 136 -0.77 3.22 -32.60
N PRO A 137 -0.98 4.44 -33.14
CA PRO A 137 -1.91 5.41 -32.55
C PRO A 137 -3.30 4.82 -32.32
N ASP A 138 -3.84 4.10 -33.31
CA ASP A 138 -5.15 3.45 -33.32
C ASP A 138 -5.10 1.97 -32.86
N ALA A 139 -4.18 1.62 -31.96
CA ALA A 139 -4.17 0.29 -31.36
C ALA A 139 -5.47 0.02 -30.60
N GLU A 140 -6.09 -1.11 -30.90
CA GLU A 140 -7.20 -1.65 -30.10
C GLU A 140 -6.66 -2.52 -28.96
N PRO A 141 -7.28 -2.52 -27.77
CA PRO A 141 -6.87 -3.38 -26.66
C PRO A 141 -6.99 -4.86 -27.00
N VAL A 142 -5.93 -5.61 -26.74
CA VAL A 142 -5.89 -7.07 -26.91
C VAL A 142 -5.74 -7.73 -25.55
N CYS A 143 -6.73 -8.53 -25.14
CA CYS A 143 -6.63 -9.32 -23.90
C CYS A 143 -5.42 -10.27 -23.94
N PHE A 144 -4.59 -10.22 -22.91
CA PHE A 144 -3.47 -11.12 -22.73
C PHE A 144 -3.96 -12.49 -22.23
N LEU A 145 -4.62 -12.51 -21.07
CA LEU A 145 -5.26 -13.69 -20.50
C LEU A 145 -6.57 -13.26 -19.81
N PRO A 146 -7.72 -13.83 -20.18
CA PRO A 146 -9.00 -13.48 -19.55
C PRO A 146 -8.99 -13.70 -18.04
N ARG A 147 -9.69 -12.84 -17.29
CA ARG A 147 -9.79 -12.98 -15.83
C ARG A 147 -10.41 -14.31 -15.42
N ARG A 148 -9.91 -14.87 -14.33
CA ARG A 148 -10.45 -16.03 -13.61
C ARG A 148 -10.44 -15.70 -12.13
N LYS A 149 -11.55 -16.00 -11.43
CA LYS A 149 -11.67 -15.71 -10.00
C LYS A 149 -10.48 -16.30 -9.23
N ASP A 150 -9.95 -15.52 -8.29
CA ASP A 150 -8.82 -15.86 -7.41
C ASP A 150 -7.49 -16.07 -8.17
N HIS A 151 -7.41 -15.60 -9.43
CA HIS A 151 -6.18 -15.58 -10.22
C HIS A 151 -5.67 -14.16 -10.39
N GLU A 152 -4.56 -13.90 -9.74
CA GLU A 152 -3.81 -12.66 -9.84
C GLU A 152 -2.56 -12.88 -10.67
N TYR A 153 -2.34 -11.99 -11.63
CA TYR A 153 -1.12 -11.87 -12.37
C TYR A 153 -0.84 -10.41 -12.74
N SER A 154 0.44 -10.08 -12.84
CA SER A 154 0.93 -8.86 -13.48
C SER A 154 1.96 -9.27 -14.51
N LEU A 155 2.18 -8.43 -15.52
CA LEU A 155 3.16 -8.72 -16.56
C LEU A 155 4.05 -7.52 -16.85
N ASP A 156 5.20 -7.85 -17.41
CA ASP A 156 6.08 -6.92 -18.09
C ASP A 156 6.55 -7.56 -19.40
N HIS A 157 7.05 -6.75 -20.33
CA HIS A 157 7.58 -7.21 -21.60
C HIS A 157 8.95 -6.61 -21.86
N TYR A 158 9.93 -7.47 -22.16
CA TYR A 158 11.29 -7.08 -22.49
C TYR A 158 11.99 -8.17 -23.33
N GLN A 159 12.84 -7.74 -24.28
CA GLN A 159 13.57 -8.63 -25.19
C GLN A 159 12.68 -9.72 -25.85
N HIS A 160 11.55 -9.30 -26.41
CA HIS A 160 10.59 -10.14 -27.13
C HIS A 160 9.92 -11.26 -26.31
N ALA A 161 9.88 -11.12 -24.99
CA ALA A 161 9.18 -12.04 -24.11
C ALA A 161 8.39 -11.31 -23.03
N PHE A 162 7.28 -11.90 -22.62
CA PHE A 162 6.53 -11.52 -21.44
C PHE A 162 7.07 -12.23 -20.20
N TYR A 163 7.12 -11.49 -19.11
CA TYR A 163 7.48 -11.94 -17.77
C TYR A 163 6.27 -11.72 -16.87
N LEU A 164 5.85 -12.75 -16.14
CA LEU A 164 4.61 -12.70 -15.38
C LEU A 164 4.85 -13.11 -13.94
N ARG A 165 4.45 -12.25 -13.01
CA ARG A 165 4.27 -12.63 -11.61
C ARG A 165 2.82 -13.10 -11.47
N SER A 166 2.59 -14.34 -11.06
CA SER A 166 1.25 -14.96 -11.05
C SER A 166 1.06 -15.93 -9.89
N ASN A 167 -0.12 -15.94 -9.27
CA ASN A 167 -0.48 -16.88 -8.20
C ASN A 167 -1.03 -18.22 -8.73
N ARG A 168 -0.98 -18.48 -10.04
CA ARG A 168 -1.62 -19.63 -10.71
C ARG A 168 -1.34 -21.02 -10.11
N GLU A 169 -0.14 -21.23 -9.57
CA GLU A 169 0.31 -22.51 -8.98
C GLU A 169 0.50 -22.41 -7.47
N GLY A 170 0.27 -21.24 -6.87
CA GLY A 170 0.47 -21.01 -5.44
C GLY A 170 0.28 -19.57 -5.01
N LYS A 171 -0.30 -19.40 -3.82
CA LYS A 171 -0.72 -18.10 -3.26
C LYS A 171 0.39 -17.05 -3.12
N ASN A 172 1.62 -17.50 -2.93
CA ASN A 172 2.79 -16.64 -2.76
C ASN A 172 3.50 -16.26 -4.07
N PHE A 173 2.82 -16.48 -5.20
CA PHE A 173 3.23 -16.11 -6.55
C PHE A 173 4.50 -16.82 -7.06
N GLY A 174 4.48 -17.14 -8.35
CA GLY A 174 5.64 -17.58 -9.12
C GLY A 174 5.98 -16.55 -10.19
N LEU A 175 7.20 -16.67 -10.74
CA LEU A 175 7.63 -15.90 -11.91
C LEU A 175 7.66 -16.82 -13.13
N TYR A 176 7.02 -16.38 -14.20
CA TYR A 176 6.86 -17.12 -15.44
C TYR A 176 7.36 -16.31 -16.63
N ARG A 177 7.71 -17.00 -17.72
CA ARG A 177 8.12 -16.39 -19.00
C ARG A 177 7.39 -17.04 -20.16
N THR A 178 6.98 -16.23 -21.13
CA THR A 178 6.34 -16.71 -22.35
C THR A 178 6.57 -15.75 -23.53
N VAL A 179 6.41 -16.25 -24.75
CA VAL A 179 6.28 -15.42 -25.98
C VAL A 179 4.86 -15.50 -26.57
N LEU A 180 4.02 -16.35 -25.97
CA LEU A 180 2.63 -16.59 -26.37
C LEU A 180 1.71 -16.20 -25.22
N ARG A 181 0.47 -15.82 -25.55
CA ARG A 181 -0.56 -15.48 -24.57
C ARG A 181 -1.13 -16.72 -23.84
N ASP A 182 -1.01 -17.89 -24.46
CA ASP A 182 -1.50 -19.16 -23.92
C ASP A 182 -0.83 -19.51 -22.58
N GLU A 183 -1.64 -19.64 -21.51
CA GLU A 183 -1.22 -19.95 -20.14
C GLU A 183 -0.47 -21.28 -20.05
N GLU A 184 -0.84 -22.26 -20.88
CA GLU A 184 -0.22 -23.60 -20.89
C GLU A 184 1.22 -23.57 -21.40
N GLN A 185 1.60 -22.52 -22.14
CA GLN A 185 2.93 -22.36 -22.74
C GLN A 185 3.91 -21.58 -21.84
N TRP A 186 3.47 -21.11 -20.67
CA TRP A 186 4.34 -20.35 -19.79
C TRP A 186 5.39 -21.26 -19.15
N THR A 187 6.66 -20.87 -19.30
CA THR A 187 7.78 -21.53 -18.65
C THR A 187 7.99 -20.94 -17.26
N THR A 188 7.94 -21.78 -16.23
CA THR A 188 8.26 -21.37 -14.85
C THR A 188 9.73 -20.99 -14.73
N LEU A 189 10.02 -19.76 -14.29
CA LEU A 189 11.36 -19.28 -13.96
C LEU A 189 11.65 -19.43 -12.47
N ILE A 190 10.68 -19.05 -11.64
CA ILE A 190 10.73 -19.19 -10.19
C ILE A 190 9.39 -19.78 -9.76
N PRO A 191 9.35 -21.01 -9.23
CA PRO A 191 8.09 -21.59 -8.75
C PRO A 191 7.60 -20.87 -7.49
N PRO A 192 6.29 -20.85 -7.22
CA PRO A 192 5.76 -20.40 -5.93
C PRO A 192 6.37 -21.18 -4.77
N ARG A 193 6.60 -20.50 -3.64
CA ARG A 193 7.13 -21.10 -2.41
C ARG A 193 6.20 -20.83 -1.25
N HIS A 194 6.03 -21.81 -0.37
CA HIS A 194 5.08 -21.71 0.74
C HIS A 194 5.45 -20.62 1.75
N ASP A 195 6.75 -20.39 1.98
CA ASP A 195 7.29 -19.52 3.02
C ASP A 195 7.95 -18.24 2.47
N VAL A 196 7.91 -18.03 1.15
CA VAL A 196 8.48 -16.85 0.49
C VAL A 196 7.49 -16.29 -0.51
N MET A 197 7.00 -15.08 -0.25
CA MET A 197 6.16 -14.33 -1.17
C MET A 197 7.03 -13.62 -2.20
N LEU A 198 6.77 -13.84 -3.48
CA LEU A 198 7.33 -13.01 -4.54
C LEU A 198 6.46 -11.76 -4.65
N GLU A 199 7.00 -10.58 -4.36
CA GLU A 199 6.26 -9.31 -4.37
C GLU A 199 6.39 -8.58 -5.70
N GLY A 200 7.58 -8.62 -6.31
CA GLY A 200 7.83 -7.89 -7.54
C GLY A 200 9.10 -8.33 -8.26
N PHE A 201 9.35 -7.74 -9.42
CA PHE A 201 10.58 -7.95 -10.17
C PHE A 201 10.92 -6.74 -11.05
N THR A 202 12.18 -6.64 -11.46
CA THR A 202 12.67 -5.68 -12.46
C THR A 202 13.58 -6.40 -13.46
N LEU A 203 13.43 -6.05 -14.73
CA LEU A 203 14.17 -6.64 -15.84
C LEU A 203 15.33 -5.75 -16.26
N PHE A 204 16.49 -6.36 -16.45
CA PHE A 204 17.67 -5.75 -17.05
C PHE A 204 18.16 -6.61 -18.22
N THR A 205 19.09 -6.07 -19.02
CA THR A 205 19.65 -6.77 -20.19
C THR A 205 20.17 -8.16 -19.85
N ASP A 206 20.97 -8.27 -18.79
CA ASP A 206 21.60 -9.53 -18.38
C ASP A 206 21.12 -10.03 -17.01
N TRP A 207 20.35 -9.22 -16.29
CA TRP A 207 19.92 -9.50 -14.93
C TRP A 207 18.40 -9.48 -14.78
N LEU A 208 17.91 -10.27 -13.85
CA LEU A 208 16.55 -10.22 -13.32
C LEU A 208 16.71 -10.00 -11.82
N VAL A 209 16.06 -8.99 -11.26
CA VAL A 209 16.05 -8.76 -9.82
C VAL A 209 14.65 -8.97 -9.31
N VAL A 210 14.50 -9.76 -8.24
CA VAL A 210 13.21 -10.03 -7.61
C VAL A 210 13.17 -9.47 -6.20
N GLU A 211 12.00 -8.99 -5.83
CA GLU A 211 11.66 -8.54 -4.48
C GLU A 211 10.78 -9.59 -3.82
N GLU A 212 11.20 -10.05 -2.65
CA GLU A 212 10.61 -11.19 -1.97
C GLU A 212 10.47 -10.91 -0.49
N ARG A 213 9.41 -11.45 0.12
CA ARG A 213 9.19 -11.37 1.56
C ARG A 213 9.24 -12.74 2.20
N GLN A 214 9.98 -12.83 3.30
CA GLN A 214 10.07 -14.02 4.13
C GLN A 214 10.21 -13.60 5.59
N ARG A 215 9.44 -14.25 6.48
CA ARG A 215 9.50 -14.01 7.93
C ARG A 215 9.35 -12.53 8.33
N GLY A 216 8.48 -11.80 7.64
CA GLY A 216 8.21 -10.38 7.93
C GLY A 216 9.16 -9.39 7.29
N LEU A 217 10.20 -9.83 6.57
CA LEU A 217 11.22 -8.96 5.99
C LEU A 217 11.27 -9.11 4.47
N THR A 218 11.37 -7.98 3.79
CA THR A 218 11.67 -7.89 2.36
C THR A 218 13.13 -8.25 2.09
N SER A 219 13.42 -8.81 0.93
CA SER A 219 14.75 -9.15 0.45
C SER A 219 14.82 -8.98 -1.06
N LEU A 220 16.03 -8.71 -1.57
CA LEU A 220 16.30 -8.61 -3.00
C LEU A 220 17.24 -9.72 -3.43
N ARG A 221 16.91 -10.39 -4.54
CA ARG A 221 17.79 -11.37 -5.19
C ARG A 221 18.04 -10.98 -6.64
N GLN A 222 19.31 -10.87 -7.01
CA GLN A 222 19.73 -10.72 -8.40
C GLN A 222 19.99 -12.09 -9.02
N ILE A 223 19.53 -12.27 -10.25
CA ILE A 223 19.61 -13.52 -11.00
C ILE A 223 20.22 -13.18 -12.36
N ASN A 224 21.42 -13.71 -12.64
CA ASN A 224 22.04 -13.56 -13.94
C ASN A 224 21.29 -14.42 -14.97
N ARG A 225 20.76 -13.80 -16.02
CA ARG A 225 19.91 -14.46 -17.02
C ARG A 225 20.72 -15.40 -17.93
N LYS A 226 22.04 -15.19 -18.05
CA LYS A 226 22.95 -16.01 -18.86
C LYS A 226 23.55 -17.16 -18.05
N THR A 227 24.17 -16.86 -16.91
CA THR A 227 24.91 -17.85 -16.09
C THR A 227 24.02 -18.59 -15.11
N ARG A 228 22.82 -18.08 -14.81
CA ARG A 228 21.91 -18.55 -13.74
C ARG A 228 22.45 -18.38 -12.33
N GLU A 229 23.52 -17.61 -12.17
CA GLU A 229 24.02 -17.22 -10.85
C GLU A 229 22.95 -16.43 -10.08
N VAL A 230 22.82 -16.71 -8.79
CA VAL A 230 21.86 -16.07 -7.89
C VAL A 230 22.62 -15.50 -6.71
N VAL A 231 22.45 -14.21 -6.45
CA VAL A 231 23.07 -13.52 -5.31
C VAL A 231 21.99 -12.74 -4.56
N GLY A 232 21.94 -12.89 -3.24
CA GLY A 232 21.08 -12.10 -2.37
C GLY A 232 21.79 -10.84 -1.88
N ILE A 233 21.04 -9.75 -1.67
CA ILE A 233 21.56 -8.54 -1.04
C ILE A 233 21.36 -8.68 0.49
N ALA A 234 22.46 -8.64 1.24
CA ALA A 234 22.45 -8.76 2.70
C ALA A 234 22.38 -7.41 3.41
N PHE A 235 21.75 -7.40 4.59
CA PHE A 235 21.58 -6.24 5.46
C PHE A 235 21.81 -6.65 6.92
N ASP A 236 22.31 -5.73 7.74
CA ASP A 236 22.76 -6.02 9.11
C ASP A 236 21.70 -5.76 10.19
N ASP A 237 20.66 -4.97 9.90
CA ASP A 237 19.61 -4.66 10.87
C ASP A 237 18.68 -5.87 11.13
N PRO A 238 18.19 -6.08 12.37
CA PRO A 238 17.32 -7.21 12.71
C PRO A 238 15.91 -7.07 12.15
N ALA A 239 15.43 -5.84 11.97
CA ALA A 239 14.19 -5.49 11.29
C ALA A 239 14.50 -4.35 10.32
N TYR A 240 14.13 -4.51 9.06
CA TYR A 240 14.40 -3.56 7.99
C TYR A 240 13.40 -3.73 6.85
N VAL A 241 13.47 -2.81 5.90
CA VAL A 241 12.82 -2.91 4.60
C VAL A 241 13.80 -2.55 3.50
N THR A 242 13.69 -3.23 2.37
CA THR A 242 14.40 -2.96 1.13
C THR A 242 13.41 -3.09 -0.01
N TRP A 243 13.56 -2.25 -1.04
CA TRP A 243 12.63 -2.24 -2.16
C TRP A 243 13.34 -1.92 -3.47
N LEU A 244 12.77 -2.37 -4.59
CA LEU A 244 13.23 -1.97 -5.91
C LEU A 244 12.93 -0.47 -6.12
N ALA A 245 13.96 0.34 -6.35
CA ALA A 245 13.78 1.76 -6.61
C ALA A 245 13.49 2.02 -8.10
N TYR A 246 13.47 3.29 -8.49
CA TYR A 246 13.26 3.68 -9.89
C TYR A 246 14.44 3.28 -10.78
N ASN A 247 14.21 2.26 -11.63
CA ASN A 247 15.15 1.71 -12.60
C ASN A 247 14.55 1.83 -14.03
N PRO A 248 14.59 3.03 -14.65
CA PRO A 248 13.92 3.26 -15.94
C PRO A 248 14.63 2.68 -17.15
N GLU A 249 15.92 2.38 -17.01
CA GLU A 249 16.80 1.97 -18.10
C GLU A 249 17.19 0.50 -17.90
N PRO A 250 16.61 -0.45 -18.64
CA PRO A 250 16.96 -1.86 -18.52
C PRO A 250 18.33 -2.18 -19.14
N GLU A 251 18.88 -1.32 -20.00
CA GLU A 251 20.20 -1.51 -20.61
C GLU A 251 21.37 -1.11 -19.70
N THR A 252 21.39 -1.66 -18.49
CA THR A 252 22.44 -1.44 -17.49
C THR A 252 22.66 -2.66 -16.59
N SER A 253 23.83 -2.73 -15.96
CA SER A 253 24.11 -3.64 -14.83
C SER A 253 23.87 -2.98 -13.47
N ARG A 254 23.51 -1.69 -13.44
CA ARG A 254 23.36 -0.91 -12.22
C ARG A 254 21.94 -0.96 -11.69
N LEU A 255 21.75 -1.68 -10.60
CA LEU A 255 20.50 -1.73 -9.85
C LEU A 255 20.46 -0.58 -8.85
N ARG A 256 19.36 0.18 -8.86
CA ARG A 256 19.00 1.07 -7.75
C ARG A 256 17.97 0.41 -6.85
N TYR A 257 18.22 0.43 -5.55
CA TYR A 257 17.29 -0.07 -4.55
C TYR A 257 17.33 0.81 -3.31
N GLY A 258 16.20 0.88 -2.63
CA GLY A 258 16.09 1.57 -1.36
C GLY A 258 16.28 0.62 -0.19
N TYR A 259 16.70 1.18 0.93
CA TYR A 259 16.83 0.50 2.21
C TYR A 259 16.50 1.46 3.34
N SER A 260 15.79 0.95 4.34
CA SER A 260 15.49 1.67 5.58
C SER A 260 15.35 0.68 6.73
N SER A 261 15.54 1.15 7.95
CA SER A 261 15.21 0.41 9.17
C SER A 261 14.72 1.38 10.23
N MET A 262 14.18 0.88 11.33
CA MET A 262 13.76 1.76 12.43
C MET A 262 14.90 2.62 13.01
N THR A 263 16.15 2.27 12.72
CA THR A 263 17.36 2.99 13.14
C THR A 263 18.14 3.66 12.00
N THR A 264 17.82 3.36 10.75
CA THR A 264 18.56 3.85 9.58
C THR A 264 17.63 4.61 8.61
N PRO A 265 17.82 5.92 8.41
CA PRO A 265 17.04 6.70 7.45
C PRO A 265 17.11 6.15 6.03
N ASP A 266 16.10 6.52 5.23
CA ASP A 266 15.98 6.07 3.85
C ASP A 266 17.26 6.30 3.06
N THR A 267 17.80 5.21 2.54
CA THR A 267 19.07 5.18 1.83
C THR A 267 18.87 4.54 0.47
N LEU A 268 19.12 5.32 -0.58
CA LEU A 268 19.17 4.87 -1.95
C LEU A 268 20.58 4.35 -2.26
N PHE A 269 20.68 3.08 -2.59
CA PHE A 269 21.90 2.44 -3.05
C PHE A 269 21.89 2.26 -4.57
N GLU A 270 23.09 2.20 -5.13
CA GLU A 270 23.32 1.65 -6.47
C GLU A 270 24.30 0.47 -6.32
N LEU A 271 23.95 -0.65 -6.93
CA LEU A 271 24.75 -1.88 -6.99
C LEU A 271 25.07 -2.18 -8.44
N ASP A 272 26.35 -2.28 -8.76
CA ASP A 272 26.80 -2.88 -10.01
C ASP A 272 26.70 -4.40 -9.88
N MET A 273 25.72 -5.00 -10.56
CA MET A 273 25.40 -6.42 -10.42
C MET A 273 26.48 -7.34 -10.99
N ASP A 274 27.34 -6.86 -11.90
CA ASP A 274 28.42 -7.64 -12.51
C ASP A 274 29.63 -7.76 -11.56
N THR A 275 29.92 -6.71 -10.80
CA THR A 275 31.10 -6.64 -9.91
C THR A 275 30.77 -6.83 -8.43
N GLY A 276 29.52 -6.60 -8.04
CA GLY A 276 29.08 -6.55 -6.64
C GLY A 276 29.40 -5.23 -5.94
N GLU A 277 29.94 -4.23 -6.63
CA GLU A 277 30.27 -2.93 -6.03
C GLU A 277 28.98 -2.17 -5.64
N ARG A 278 28.85 -1.85 -4.35
CA ARG A 278 27.72 -1.11 -3.77
C ARG A 278 28.15 0.29 -3.37
N ARG A 279 27.35 1.30 -3.75
CA ARG A 279 27.55 2.69 -3.34
C ARG A 279 26.26 3.33 -2.85
N VAL A 280 26.38 4.25 -1.88
CA VAL A 280 25.27 5.11 -1.45
C VAL A 280 25.13 6.25 -2.47
N ILE A 281 23.94 6.41 -3.04
CA ILE A 281 23.61 7.54 -3.92
C ILE A 281 23.05 8.70 -3.10
N LYS A 282 22.16 8.39 -2.15
CA LYS A 282 21.52 9.38 -1.29
C LYS A 282 21.10 8.72 0.01
N GLN A 283 21.32 9.40 1.12
CA GLN A 283 20.68 9.09 2.39
C GLN A 283 19.87 10.32 2.82
N GLN A 284 18.68 10.10 3.37
CA GLN A 284 17.87 11.16 3.94
C GLN A 284 18.62 11.83 5.10
N GLU A 285 18.86 13.14 4.98
CA GLU A 285 19.48 13.91 6.06
C GLU A 285 18.45 14.17 7.16
N VAL A 286 18.76 13.73 8.38
CA VAL A 286 17.94 13.98 9.57
C VAL A 286 18.79 14.72 10.58
N LYS A 287 18.51 16.01 10.77
CA LYS A 287 19.32 16.90 11.63
C LYS A 287 19.31 16.40 13.08
N GLY A 288 20.50 16.26 13.66
CA GLY A 288 20.68 15.86 15.06
C GLY A 288 20.43 14.37 15.33
N LEU A 289 20.31 13.54 14.29
CA LEU A 289 20.21 12.10 14.44
C LEU A 289 21.58 11.48 14.68
N ASP A 290 21.74 10.81 15.81
CA ASP A 290 22.78 9.80 16.03
C ASP A 290 22.08 8.44 16.12
N THR A 291 22.24 7.60 15.09
CA THR A 291 21.57 6.31 15.00
C THR A 291 22.04 5.33 16.08
N SER A 292 23.25 5.53 16.63
CA SER A 292 23.80 4.68 17.70
C SER A 292 23.03 4.81 19.02
N CYS A 293 22.31 5.91 19.22
CA CYS A 293 21.46 6.13 20.38
C CYS A 293 20.22 5.22 20.43
N TYR A 294 19.88 4.55 19.33
CA TYR A 294 18.67 3.75 19.20
C TYR A 294 19.01 2.26 19.08
N GLN A 295 18.06 1.42 19.49
CA GLN A 295 18.12 -0.02 19.34
C GLN A 295 16.78 -0.48 18.73
N SER A 296 16.86 -1.29 17.69
CA SER A 296 15.72 -2.00 17.12
C SER A 296 15.78 -3.48 17.47
N GLU A 297 14.62 -4.12 17.61
CA GLU A 297 14.50 -5.56 17.80
C GLU A 297 13.39 -6.13 16.91
N HIS A 298 13.52 -7.39 16.53
CA HIS A 298 12.50 -8.16 15.81
C HIS A 298 12.14 -9.39 16.64
N LEU A 299 10.93 -9.39 17.19
CA LEU A 299 10.44 -10.39 18.12
C LEU A 299 9.35 -11.24 17.48
N TRP A 300 9.09 -12.39 18.09
CA TRP A 300 7.96 -13.27 17.77
C TRP A 300 7.12 -13.44 19.03
N VAL A 301 5.84 -13.10 18.95
CA VAL A 301 4.88 -13.23 20.06
C VAL A 301 3.90 -14.34 19.73
N THR A 302 3.77 -15.31 20.63
CA THR A 302 2.73 -16.33 20.50
C THR A 302 1.36 -15.76 20.87
N ALA A 303 0.45 -15.67 19.91
CA ALA A 303 -0.94 -15.29 20.10
C ALA A 303 -1.73 -16.39 20.83
N ARG A 304 -2.95 -16.08 21.28
CA ARG A 304 -3.81 -16.97 22.08
C ARG A 304 -4.18 -18.28 21.39
N ASP A 305 -4.10 -18.33 20.06
CA ASP A 305 -4.36 -19.52 19.24
C ASP A 305 -3.06 -20.29 18.86
N GLY A 306 -1.91 -19.85 19.38
CA GLY A 306 -0.62 -20.50 19.20
C GLY A 306 0.19 -20.01 17.99
N VAL A 307 -0.36 -19.12 17.16
CA VAL A 307 0.35 -18.54 16.02
C VAL A 307 1.42 -17.55 16.50
N GLU A 308 2.59 -17.53 15.85
CA GLU A 308 3.64 -16.55 16.17
C GLU A 308 3.47 -15.29 15.31
N VAL A 309 3.13 -14.17 15.95
CA VAL A 309 2.98 -12.84 15.36
C VAL A 309 4.32 -12.10 15.43
N PRO A 310 4.90 -11.66 14.30
CA PRO A 310 6.11 -10.86 14.30
C PRO A 310 5.87 -9.47 14.92
N VAL A 311 6.88 -8.92 15.58
CA VAL A 311 6.84 -7.56 16.12
C VAL A 311 8.17 -6.87 15.85
N SER A 312 8.13 -5.68 15.24
CA SER A 312 9.32 -4.83 15.13
C SER A 312 9.21 -3.68 16.12
N LEU A 313 10.24 -3.45 16.92
CA LEU A 313 10.24 -2.37 17.92
C LEU A 313 11.53 -1.57 17.91
N VAL A 314 11.44 -0.32 18.37
CA VAL A 314 12.57 0.60 18.51
C VAL A 314 12.44 1.46 19.76
N TYR A 315 13.56 1.74 20.40
CA TYR A 315 13.65 2.61 21.57
C TYR A 315 15.01 3.30 21.67
N HIS A 316 15.06 4.37 22.46
CA HIS A 316 16.32 5.05 22.79
C HIS A 316 17.06 4.30 23.90
N ARG A 317 18.31 3.89 23.65
CA ARG A 317 19.12 3.02 24.53
C ARG A 317 19.23 3.56 25.94
N GLU A 318 19.55 4.85 26.09
CA GLU A 318 19.79 5.44 27.42
C GLU A 318 18.51 5.66 28.23
N HIS A 319 17.36 5.77 27.55
CA HIS A 319 16.07 6.07 28.17
C HIS A 319 15.24 4.81 28.43
N PHE A 320 15.61 3.68 27.82
CA PHE A 320 14.96 2.41 28.09
C PHE A 320 15.20 1.95 29.53
N ARG A 321 14.11 1.63 30.21
CA ARG A 321 13.99 1.23 31.60
C ARG A 321 12.86 0.21 31.69
N LYS A 322 13.24 -1.05 31.60
CA LYS A 322 12.34 -2.22 31.57
C LYS A 322 11.15 -2.07 32.54
N GLY A 323 9.94 -2.15 32.02
CA GLY A 323 8.67 -2.09 32.75
C GLY A 323 8.19 -0.69 33.16
N SER A 324 8.88 0.37 32.76
CA SER A 324 8.55 1.75 33.16
C SER A 324 8.40 2.74 32.01
N ASN A 325 8.79 2.37 30.79
CA ASN A 325 8.65 3.23 29.62
C ASN A 325 7.19 3.33 29.17
N PRO A 326 6.74 4.47 28.63
CA PRO A 326 5.54 4.50 27.81
C PRO A 326 5.71 3.60 26.57
N LEU A 327 4.67 2.88 26.18
CA LEU A 327 4.67 2.01 25.00
C LEU A 327 3.62 2.51 24.01
N LEU A 328 4.01 2.74 22.76
CA LEU A 328 3.09 2.99 21.66
C LEU A 328 3.13 1.83 20.68
N VAL A 329 2.01 1.13 20.50
CA VAL A 329 1.87 0.02 19.56
C VAL A 329 1.06 0.49 18.35
N TYR A 330 1.61 0.31 17.16
CA TYR A 330 0.94 0.55 15.89
C TYR A 330 0.43 -0.76 15.27
N GLY A 331 -0.75 -0.73 14.66
CA GLY A 331 -1.32 -1.87 13.93
C GLY A 331 -2.21 -1.45 12.75
N TYR A 332 -2.27 -2.29 11.72
CA TYR A 332 -3.10 -2.09 10.54
C TYR A 332 -3.90 -3.35 10.17
N GLY A 333 -3.25 -4.36 9.59
CA GLY A 333 -3.77 -5.72 9.47
C GLY A 333 -4.92 -5.90 8.47
N SER A 334 -4.85 -5.29 7.28
CA SER A 334 -5.85 -5.45 6.22
C SER A 334 -5.26 -5.38 4.83
N TYR A 335 -6.00 -5.89 3.83
CA TYR A 335 -5.65 -5.86 2.41
C TYR A 335 -4.37 -6.60 2.02
N GLY A 336 -3.75 -7.35 2.94
CA GLY A 336 -2.41 -7.90 2.74
C GLY A 336 -1.32 -6.82 2.75
N GLU A 337 -1.64 -5.60 3.20
CA GLU A 337 -0.69 -4.51 3.29
C GLU A 337 0.28 -4.78 4.46
N SER A 338 1.58 -4.82 4.15
CA SER A 338 2.62 -5.02 5.16
C SER A 338 3.03 -3.67 5.76
N ILE A 339 3.12 -3.60 7.09
CA ILE A 339 3.63 -2.40 7.76
C ILE A 339 5.12 -2.58 8.03
N ASP A 340 5.93 -2.12 7.09
CA ASP A 340 7.36 -2.35 7.14
C ASP A 340 8.09 -1.58 8.26
N ALA A 341 9.20 -2.16 8.73
CA ALA A 341 10.00 -1.63 9.83
C ALA A 341 10.97 -0.53 9.37
N ASP A 342 10.45 0.49 8.69
CA ASP A 342 11.21 1.62 8.14
C ASP A 342 11.59 2.66 9.20
N PHE A 343 12.31 3.70 8.77
CA PHE A 343 12.63 4.88 9.57
C PHE A 343 11.52 5.93 9.51
N SER A 344 11.26 6.63 10.61
CA SER A 344 10.55 7.92 10.53
C SER A 344 11.09 8.95 11.51
N ALA A 345 11.35 10.15 10.98
CA ALA A 345 11.88 11.25 11.76
C ALA A 345 10.89 11.73 12.83
N SER A 346 9.58 11.58 12.61
CA SER A 346 8.55 11.98 13.58
C SER A 346 8.60 11.12 14.85
N ARG A 347 8.98 9.84 14.73
CA ARG A 347 9.13 8.92 15.87
C ARG A 347 10.22 9.36 16.84
N LEU A 348 11.28 10.03 16.37
CA LEU A 348 12.40 10.48 17.22
C LEU A 348 11.93 11.32 18.42
N SER A 349 10.87 12.12 18.24
CA SER A 349 10.29 12.93 19.31
C SER A 349 9.80 12.06 20.49
N LEU A 350 9.17 10.91 20.20
CA LEU A 350 8.69 9.98 21.22
C LEU A 350 9.86 9.20 21.83
N LEU A 351 10.76 8.67 21.00
CA LEU A 351 11.90 7.87 21.44
C LEU A 351 12.82 8.67 22.39
N ASN A 352 13.09 9.94 22.08
CA ASN A 352 13.86 10.85 22.93
C ASN A 352 13.15 11.25 24.23
N ARG A 353 11.86 10.92 24.37
CA ARG A 353 11.08 11.08 25.61
C ARG A 353 10.87 9.76 26.34
N GLY A 354 11.60 8.71 25.92
CA GLY A 354 11.59 7.40 26.56
C GLY A 354 10.45 6.50 26.15
N PHE A 355 9.71 6.81 25.07
CA PHE A 355 8.75 5.84 24.53
C PHE A 355 9.48 4.65 23.90
N VAL A 356 8.88 3.48 24.02
CA VAL A 356 9.10 2.35 23.11
C VAL A 356 8.03 2.42 22.03
N TYR A 357 8.45 2.32 20.77
CA TYR A 357 7.55 2.22 19.63
C TYR A 357 7.59 0.81 19.09
N ALA A 358 6.43 0.20 18.86
CA ALA A 358 6.31 -1.15 18.30
C ALA A 358 5.31 -1.17 17.14
N ILE A 359 5.56 -2.03 16.17
CA ILE A 359 4.65 -2.38 15.09
C ILE A 359 4.25 -3.84 15.31
N ALA A 360 2.95 -4.09 15.47
CA ALA A 360 2.38 -5.42 15.52
C ALA A 360 2.01 -5.86 14.10
N HIS A 361 2.73 -6.87 13.58
CA HIS A 361 2.55 -7.40 12.22
C HIS A 361 1.41 -8.43 12.20
N VAL A 362 0.22 -7.99 12.56
CA VAL A 362 -0.97 -8.83 12.81
C VAL A 362 -1.53 -9.46 11.53
N ARG A 363 -2.26 -10.58 11.66
CA ARG A 363 -2.97 -11.20 10.53
C ARG A 363 -3.90 -10.22 9.82
N GLY A 364 -4.06 -10.43 8.51
CA GLY A 364 -4.70 -9.49 7.59
C GLY A 364 -3.70 -8.58 6.88
N GLY A 365 -2.48 -8.42 7.43
CA GLY A 365 -1.33 -7.89 6.71
C GLY A 365 -0.66 -8.94 5.81
N GLY A 366 0.42 -8.55 5.12
CA GLY A 366 1.15 -9.39 4.16
C GLY A 366 2.46 -9.97 4.67
N GLU A 367 2.81 -9.76 5.95
CA GLU A 367 4.18 -9.92 6.45
C GLU A 367 4.71 -11.36 6.32
N LEU A 368 3.82 -12.36 6.42
CA LEU A 368 4.14 -13.79 6.28
C LEU A 368 3.56 -14.40 4.99
N GLY A 369 3.23 -13.57 4.00
CA GLY A 369 2.69 -13.97 2.71
C GLY A 369 1.16 -14.04 2.67
N GLN A 370 0.62 -14.53 1.56
CA GLN A 370 -0.81 -14.44 1.26
C GLN A 370 -1.71 -15.16 2.28
N GLN A 371 -1.24 -16.27 2.87
CA GLN A 371 -2.03 -16.97 3.89
C GLN A 371 -2.21 -16.13 5.15
N TRP A 372 -1.22 -15.31 5.51
CA TRP A 372 -1.29 -14.40 6.66
C TRP A 372 -2.41 -13.36 6.50
N TYR A 373 -2.56 -12.87 5.28
CA TYR A 373 -3.64 -11.98 4.89
C TYR A 373 -5.00 -12.68 4.97
N GLU A 374 -5.15 -13.83 4.32
CA GLU A 374 -6.41 -14.59 4.32
C GLU A 374 -6.86 -15.00 5.73
N ASP A 375 -5.91 -15.30 6.63
CA ASP A 375 -6.19 -15.64 8.02
C ASP A 375 -6.62 -14.43 8.88
N GLY A 376 -6.62 -13.21 8.34
CA GLY A 376 -7.16 -12.00 8.97
C GLY A 376 -8.21 -11.30 8.13
N LYS A 377 -8.92 -12.04 7.27
CA LYS A 377 -9.89 -11.54 6.29
C LYS A 377 -11.24 -12.25 6.41
N PHE A 378 -12.32 -11.67 5.89
CA PHE A 378 -13.67 -12.28 5.93
C PHE A 378 -14.05 -12.77 7.34
N LEU A 379 -14.49 -14.03 7.47
CA LEU A 379 -14.89 -14.68 8.72
C LEU A 379 -13.70 -15.03 9.64
N CYS A 380 -12.48 -14.65 9.27
CA CYS A 380 -11.28 -14.71 10.09
C CYS A 380 -10.86 -13.32 10.60
N LYS A 381 -11.57 -12.24 10.27
CA LYS A 381 -11.12 -10.87 10.56
C LYS A 381 -10.81 -10.60 12.03
N LYS A 382 -11.47 -11.29 12.96
CA LYS A 382 -11.19 -11.14 14.40
C LYS A 382 -9.76 -11.53 14.80
N ASN A 383 -9.06 -12.31 14.00
CA ASN A 383 -7.67 -12.65 14.23
C ASN A 383 -6.78 -11.39 14.24
N THR A 384 -7.03 -10.41 13.37
CA THR A 384 -6.35 -9.11 13.39
C THR A 384 -6.41 -8.44 14.77
N PHE A 385 -7.60 -8.40 15.38
CA PHE A 385 -7.81 -7.73 16.67
C PHE A 385 -7.22 -8.55 17.83
N ASN A 386 -7.37 -9.87 17.79
CA ASN A 386 -6.80 -10.78 18.78
C ASN A 386 -5.26 -10.68 18.80
N ASP A 387 -4.63 -10.76 17.63
CA ASP A 387 -3.17 -10.65 17.49
C ASP A 387 -2.66 -9.34 18.07
N TYR A 388 -3.34 -8.22 17.77
CA TYR A 388 -2.94 -6.91 18.26
C TYR A 388 -2.99 -6.83 19.80
N LEU A 389 -4.09 -7.29 20.40
CA LEU A 389 -4.26 -7.31 21.85
C LEU A 389 -3.25 -8.25 22.53
N ASP A 390 -3.02 -9.43 21.95
CA ASP A 390 -2.06 -10.41 22.48
C ASP A 390 -0.62 -9.89 22.38
N VAL A 391 -0.26 -9.19 21.31
CA VAL A 391 1.02 -8.48 21.18
C VAL A 391 1.17 -7.40 22.25
N CYS A 392 0.14 -6.58 22.48
CA CYS A 392 0.19 -5.56 23.54
C CYS A 392 0.42 -6.19 24.92
N ASP A 393 -0.37 -7.22 25.28
CA ASP A 393 -0.25 -7.93 26.56
C ASP A 393 1.15 -8.57 26.70
N ALA A 394 1.69 -9.18 25.64
CA ALA A 394 3.01 -9.79 25.63
C ALA A 394 4.15 -8.79 25.79
N LEU A 395 4.11 -7.65 25.09
CA LEU A 395 5.12 -6.60 25.19
C LEU A 395 5.17 -6.00 26.60
N LEU A 396 4.01 -5.78 27.21
CA LEU A 396 3.90 -5.33 28.59
C LEU A 396 4.46 -6.37 29.57
N ALA A 397 4.10 -7.65 29.40
CA ALA A 397 4.60 -8.74 30.23
C ALA A 397 6.13 -8.93 30.13
N GLN A 398 6.70 -8.71 28.94
CA GLN A 398 8.14 -8.74 28.71
C GLN A 398 8.87 -7.49 29.26
N GLY A 399 8.12 -6.48 29.68
CA GLY A 399 8.65 -5.26 30.28
C GLY A 399 9.11 -4.22 29.26
N TYR A 400 8.57 -4.22 28.04
CA TYR A 400 8.83 -3.13 27.08
C TYR A 400 8.06 -1.85 27.42
N GLY A 401 6.98 -1.94 28.20
CA GLY A 401 6.20 -0.79 28.65
C GLY A 401 5.73 -0.88 30.10
N ASP A 402 5.35 0.25 30.68
CA ASP A 402 4.54 0.36 31.90
C ASP A 402 3.08 0.03 31.53
N PRO A 403 2.44 -0.95 32.17
CA PRO A 403 1.03 -1.28 31.92
C PRO A 403 0.05 -0.11 32.08
N ARG A 404 0.43 0.96 32.80
CA ARG A 404 -0.38 2.17 32.97
C ARG A 404 -0.19 3.20 31.86
N LEU A 405 0.79 3.00 30.99
CA LEU A 405 1.21 3.92 29.93
C LEU A 405 1.32 3.20 28.57
N CYS A 406 0.40 2.28 28.30
CA CYS A 406 0.25 1.65 26.99
C CYS A 406 -0.64 2.51 26.09
N TYR A 407 -0.21 2.74 24.85
CA TYR A 407 -0.91 3.54 23.86
C TYR A 407 -1.10 2.74 22.58
N GLY A 408 -2.26 2.90 21.94
CA GLY A 408 -2.56 2.29 20.64
C GLY A 408 -2.62 3.31 19.51
N MET A 409 -2.23 2.92 18.31
CA MET A 409 -2.35 3.76 17.11
C MET A 409 -2.66 2.93 15.87
N GLY A 410 -3.54 3.47 15.02
CA GLY A 410 -3.86 2.88 13.72
C GLY A 410 -4.65 3.85 12.85
N GLY A 411 -4.50 3.73 11.53
CA GLY A 411 -5.15 4.60 10.55
C GLY A 411 -5.97 3.84 9.50
N SER A 412 -7.03 4.45 8.96
CA SER A 412 -7.92 3.82 7.96
C SER A 412 -8.50 2.50 8.48
N ALA A 413 -8.19 1.35 7.87
CA ALA A 413 -8.51 0.01 8.38
C ALA A 413 -7.83 -0.30 9.74
N GLY A 414 -6.63 0.23 10.00
CA GLY A 414 -6.02 0.21 11.33
C GLY A 414 -6.77 1.10 12.34
N GLY A 415 -7.54 2.08 11.87
CA GLY A 415 -8.47 2.84 12.69
C GLY A 415 -9.68 2.01 13.13
N MET A 416 -10.15 1.09 12.28
CA MET A 416 -11.11 0.06 12.66
C MET A 416 -10.55 -0.80 13.79
N LEU A 417 -9.30 -1.28 13.62
CA LEU A 417 -8.58 -2.06 14.63
C LEU A 417 -8.59 -1.33 15.98
N MET A 418 -8.24 -0.04 15.99
CA MET A 418 -8.28 0.78 17.21
C MET A 418 -9.69 0.84 17.81
N GLY A 419 -10.71 1.03 16.97
CA GLY A 419 -12.11 1.06 17.39
C GLY A 419 -12.58 -0.25 18.04
N VAL A 420 -12.18 -1.40 17.50
CA VAL A 420 -12.46 -2.72 18.10
C VAL A 420 -11.70 -2.87 19.43
N ALA A 421 -10.40 -2.56 19.44
CA ALA A 421 -9.55 -2.71 20.61
C ALA A 421 -10.08 -1.92 21.82
N VAL A 422 -10.51 -0.67 21.64
CA VAL A 422 -11.07 0.14 22.74
C VAL A 422 -12.48 -0.29 23.15
N ASN A 423 -13.22 -0.97 22.28
CA ASN A 423 -14.48 -1.58 22.66
C ASN A 423 -14.25 -2.86 23.48
N GLU A 424 -13.28 -3.70 23.12
CA GLU A 424 -13.07 -5.00 23.77
C GLU A 424 -12.25 -4.92 25.06
N ARG A 425 -11.15 -4.16 25.05
CA ARG A 425 -10.17 -4.06 26.16
C ARG A 425 -9.78 -2.59 26.43
N PRO A 426 -10.73 -1.69 26.72
CA PRO A 426 -10.41 -0.28 26.97
C PRO A 426 -9.41 -0.06 28.10
N GLU A 427 -9.41 -0.93 29.12
CA GLU A 427 -8.53 -0.86 30.29
C GLU A 427 -7.07 -1.13 29.99
N LEU A 428 -6.76 -1.71 28.83
CA LEU A 428 -5.39 -1.95 28.38
C LEU A 428 -4.67 -0.65 28.01
N PHE A 429 -5.40 0.37 27.59
CA PHE A 429 -4.83 1.58 27.01
C PHE A 429 -4.96 2.79 27.94
N HIS A 430 -3.87 3.53 28.09
CA HIS A 430 -3.90 4.88 28.61
C HIS A 430 -4.46 5.87 27.57
N GLY A 431 -4.06 5.71 26.30
CA GLY A 431 -4.58 6.51 25.21
C GLY A 431 -4.52 5.85 23.84
N VAL A 432 -5.39 6.28 22.91
CA VAL A 432 -5.47 5.74 21.55
C VAL A 432 -5.56 6.85 20.51
N ILE A 433 -4.80 6.69 19.42
CA ILE A 433 -4.83 7.57 18.25
C ILE A 433 -5.48 6.81 17.10
N ALA A 434 -6.69 7.21 16.70
CA ALA A 434 -7.42 6.64 15.58
C ALA A 434 -7.42 7.63 14.40
N GLN A 435 -6.67 7.31 13.34
CA GLN A 435 -6.51 8.20 12.19
C GLN A 435 -7.47 7.83 11.07
N VAL A 436 -8.26 8.78 10.56
CA VAL A 436 -9.26 8.58 9.49
C VAL A 436 -9.98 7.21 9.61
N PRO A 437 -10.53 6.85 10.78
CA PRO A 437 -10.78 5.45 11.10
C PRO A 437 -12.08 4.93 10.45
N PHE A 438 -11.99 3.78 9.77
CA PHE A 438 -13.16 3.04 9.26
C PHE A 438 -13.91 2.41 10.45
N VAL A 439 -15.04 2.98 10.86
CA VAL A 439 -15.67 2.63 12.15
C VAL A 439 -17.16 2.34 12.04
N ASP A 440 -17.81 2.75 10.96
CA ASP A 440 -19.24 2.51 10.72
C ASP A 440 -19.45 1.33 9.76
N VAL A 441 -18.73 0.23 10.05
CA VAL A 441 -18.50 -0.90 9.13
C VAL A 441 -19.79 -1.45 8.53
N VAL A 442 -20.80 -1.74 9.35
CA VAL A 442 -22.05 -2.35 8.88
C VAL A 442 -22.85 -1.37 8.01
N THR A 443 -22.96 -0.11 8.43
CA THR A 443 -23.75 0.88 7.70
C THR A 443 -23.10 1.20 6.36
N THR A 444 -21.79 1.45 6.34
CA THR A 444 -21.03 1.75 5.12
C THR A 444 -21.08 0.57 4.15
N MET A 445 -20.83 -0.65 4.63
CA MET A 445 -20.80 -1.83 3.77
C MET A 445 -22.20 -2.30 3.28
N LEU A 446 -23.29 -1.73 3.78
CA LEU A 446 -24.64 -1.95 3.23
C LEU A 446 -24.99 -0.98 2.10
N ASP A 447 -24.21 0.08 1.89
CA ASP A 447 -24.48 1.13 0.90
C ASP A 447 -23.44 1.11 -0.23
N GLU A 448 -23.82 0.51 -1.35
CA GLU A 448 -23.01 0.39 -2.57
C GLU A 448 -22.75 1.76 -3.27
N THR A 449 -23.44 2.83 -2.86
CA THR A 449 -23.23 4.16 -3.45
C THR A 449 -22.02 4.89 -2.86
N ILE A 450 -21.51 4.42 -1.72
CA ILE A 450 -20.31 4.94 -1.08
C ILE A 450 -19.07 4.42 -1.83
N PRO A 451 -18.08 5.28 -2.14
CA PRO A 451 -16.81 4.84 -2.72
C PRO A 451 -16.20 3.65 -1.97
N LEU A 452 -15.55 2.75 -2.71
CA LEU A 452 -14.88 1.52 -2.24
C LEU A 452 -15.79 0.34 -1.84
N THR A 453 -17.02 0.56 -1.38
CA THR A 453 -17.88 -0.50 -0.80
C THR A 453 -17.94 -1.79 -1.63
N THR A 454 -18.20 -1.70 -2.94
CA THR A 454 -18.35 -2.87 -3.82
C THR A 454 -17.07 -3.70 -3.91
N GLY A 455 -15.91 -3.04 -4.03
CA GLY A 455 -14.61 -3.72 -4.04
C GLY A 455 -14.24 -4.30 -2.67
N GLU A 456 -14.66 -3.64 -1.60
CA GLU A 456 -14.40 -4.07 -0.22
C GLU A 456 -15.24 -5.28 0.23
N PHE A 457 -16.27 -5.68 -0.55
CA PHE A 457 -16.92 -6.97 -0.33
C PHE A 457 -15.96 -8.13 -0.43
N GLU A 458 -14.92 -8.02 -1.26
CA GLU A 458 -13.88 -9.02 -1.36
C GLU A 458 -12.88 -8.95 -0.19
N GLU A 459 -12.97 -8.00 0.74
CA GLU A 459 -12.15 -7.88 1.97
C GLU A 459 -12.94 -8.32 3.22
N TRP A 460 -14.05 -7.64 3.49
CA TRP A 460 -14.82 -7.81 4.73
C TRP A 460 -15.93 -8.86 4.62
N GLY A 461 -16.40 -9.10 3.39
CA GLY A 461 -17.66 -9.76 3.09
C GLY A 461 -18.80 -8.78 2.79
N ASN A 462 -19.86 -9.28 2.16
CA ASN A 462 -21.04 -8.49 1.84
C ASN A 462 -22.12 -8.66 2.93
N PRO A 463 -22.44 -7.62 3.74
CA PRO A 463 -23.42 -7.71 4.82
C PRO A 463 -24.88 -7.79 4.35
N GLN A 464 -25.16 -7.83 3.04
CA GLN A 464 -26.46 -8.28 2.55
C GLN A 464 -26.67 -9.79 2.77
N ASP A 465 -25.58 -10.56 2.89
CA ASP A 465 -25.61 -11.93 3.40
C ASP A 465 -25.63 -11.93 4.93
N GLU A 466 -26.58 -12.65 5.50
CA GLU A 466 -26.81 -12.71 6.95
C GLU A 466 -25.57 -13.19 7.74
N THR A 467 -24.78 -14.11 7.17
CA THR A 467 -23.57 -14.63 7.80
C THR A 467 -22.54 -13.54 7.99
N TYR A 468 -22.26 -12.78 6.92
CA TYR A 468 -21.34 -11.66 6.97
C TYR A 468 -21.89 -10.49 7.79
N TYR A 469 -23.19 -10.21 7.71
CA TYR A 469 -23.83 -9.19 8.55
C TYR A 469 -23.58 -9.43 10.04
N HIS A 470 -23.91 -10.63 10.55
CA HIS A 470 -23.74 -10.94 11.97
C HIS A 470 -22.27 -10.97 12.38
N TYR A 471 -21.38 -11.50 11.52
CA TYR A 471 -19.96 -11.53 11.80
C TYR A 471 -19.36 -10.11 11.84
N MET A 472 -19.62 -9.28 10.83
CA MET A 472 -19.17 -7.88 10.76
C MET A 472 -19.71 -7.05 11.92
N LYS A 473 -21.01 -7.17 12.20
CA LYS A 473 -21.64 -6.48 13.33
C LYS A 473 -21.02 -6.84 14.67
N SER A 474 -20.51 -8.08 14.81
CA SER A 474 -19.89 -8.52 16.05
C SER A 474 -18.55 -7.86 16.36
N TYR A 475 -17.93 -7.15 15.40
CA TYR A 475 -16.71 -6.37 15.62
C TYR A 475 -16.82 -4.88 15.23
N SER A 476 -17.84 -4.48 14.44
CA SER A 476 -18.04 -3.09 13.99
C SER A 476 -17.89 -2.08 15.13
N PRO A 477 -16.89 -1.16 15.08
CA PRO A 477 -16.61 -0.25 16.18
C PRO A 477 -17.78 0.64 16.59
N TYR A 478 -18.50 1.21 15.64
CA TYR A 478 -19.66 2.06 15.89
C TYR A 478 -20.79 1.27 16.57
N ASP A 479 -21.07 0.05 16.10
CA ASP A 479 -22.12 -0.81 16.68
C ASP A 479 -21.73 -1.35 18.06
N GLY A 480 -20.44 -1.56 18.31
CA GLY A 480 -19.88 -2.09 19.56
C GLY A 480 -19.77 -1.09 20.72
N VAL A 481 -20.03 0.20 20.50
CA VAL A 481 -19.98 1.22 21.58
C VAL A 481 -21.04 0.92 22.63
N ARG A 482 -20.62 0.87 23.91
CA ARG A 482 -21.47 0.57 25.06
C ARG A 482 -21.11 1.44 26.27
N ALA A 483 -21.95 1.41 27.31
CA ALA A 483 -21.69 2.14 28.54
C ALA A 483 -20.52 1.51 29.33
N GLN A 484 -19.33 2.11 29.18
CA GLN A 484 -18.10 1.72 29.87
C GLN A 484 -17.10 2.87 29.89
N ALA A 485 -16.00 2.71 30.64
CA ALA A 485 -14.87 3.63 30.58
C ALA A 485 -14.07 3.38 29.28
N TYR A 486 -13.71 4.45 28.58
CA TYR A 486 -12.84 4.43 27.39
C TYR A 486 -11.53 5.17 27.68
N PRO A 487 -10.42 4.88 26.96
CA PRO A 487 -9.14 5.56 27.19
C PRO A 487 -9.18 7.02 26.72
N HIS A 488 -8.08 7.77 26.95
CA HIS A 488 -7.89 9.05 26.26
C HIS A 488 -7.82 8.83 24.74
N MET A 489 -8.52 9.63 23.94
CA MET A 489 -8.59 9.37 22.49
C MET A 489 -8.41 10.64 21.67
N LEU A 490 -7.57 10.53 20.64
CA LEU A 490 -7.49 11.48 19.54
C LEU A 490 -7.96 10.80 18.26
N VAL A 491 -9.09 11.27 17.74
CA VAL A 491 -9.64 10.86 16.45
C VAL A 491 -9.35 11.95 15.43
N THR A 492 -8.79 11.57 14.28
CA THR A 492 -8.55 12.50 13.17
C THR A 492 -9.37 12.11 11.94
N THR A 493 -9.75 13.09 11.12
CA THR A 493 -10.44 12.86 9.84
C THR A 493 -10.20 14.04 8.89
N GLY A 494 -10.54 13.89 7.61
CA GLY A 494 -10.49 14.98 6.62
C GLY A 494 -11.86 15.17 5.96
N LEU A 495 -12.29 16.41 5.74
CA LEU A 495 -13.59 16.72 5.14
C LEU A 495 -13.73 16.14 3.72
N HIS A 496 -12.63 16.12 2.97
CA HIS A 496 -12.57 15.65 1.58
C HIS A 496 -11.95 14.26 1.41
N ASP A 497 -11.80 13.50 2.50
CA ASP A 497 -11.29 12.13 2.45
C ASP A 497 -12.18 11.25 1.55
N SER A 498 -11.59 10.70 0.50
CA SER A 498 -12.27 9.84 -0.47
C SER A 498 -12.24 8.35 -0.08
N GLN A 499 -11.49 7.99 0.95
CA GLN A 499 -11.31 6.61 1.40
C GLN A 499 -12.24 6.29 2.56
N VAL A 500 -12.15 7.06 3.65
CA VAL A 500 -13.04 6.91 4.82
C VAL A 500 -13.83 8.19 4.97
N GLN A 501 -15.15 8.09 4.83
CA GLN A 501 -15.98 9.28 4.81
C GLN A 501 -16.02 9.97 6.18
N TYR A 502 -15.87 11.30 6.20
CA TYR A 502 -15.68 12.08 7.43
C TYR A 502 -16.77 11.86 8.50
N TRP A 503 -17.98 11.48 8.08
CA TRP A 503 -19.09 11.25 9.00
C TRP A 503 -18.92 9.98 9.83
N GLU A 504 -18.13 9.00 9.40
CA GLU A 504 -17.87 7.79 10.18
C GLU A 504 -17.22 8.12 11.53
N PRO A 505 -16.02 8.74 11.59
CA PRO A 505 -15.42 9.15 12.85
C PRO A 505 -16.27 10.18 13.60
N ALA A 506 -16.97 11.09 12.89
CA ALA A 506 -17.82 12.08 13.55
C ALA A 506 -18.99 11.44 14.32
N LYS A 507 -19.70 10.47 13.70
CA LYS A 507 -20.78 9.70 14.34
C LYS A 507 -20.24 8.85 15.49
N TRP A 508 -19.10 8.20 15.29
CA TRP A 508 -18.48 7.36 16.32
C TRP A 508 -18.08 8.16 17.56
N VAL A 509 -17.41 9.32 17.38
CA VAL A 509 -17.07 10.21 18.50
C VAL A 509 -18.33 10.73 19.21
N ALA A 510 -19.38 11.08 18.47
CA ALA A 510 -20.64 11.52 19.08
C ALA A 510 -21.26 10.43 19.98
N LYS A 511 -21.34 9.19 19.49
CA LYS A 511 -21.86 8.04 20.24
C LYS A 511 -20.98 7.69 21.45
N LEU A 512 -19.66 7.76 21.30
CA LEU A 512 -18.71 7.58 22.42
C LEU A 512 -18.96 8.61 23.53
N ARG A 513 -19.15 9.90 23.18
CA ARG A 513 -19.44 10.96 24.17
C ARG A 513 -20.75 10.76 24.92
N GLU A 514 -21.75 10.17 24.25
CA GLU A 514 -23.04 9.87 24.86
C GLU A 514 -22.95 8.71 25.86
N LEU A 515 -22.18 7.67 25.54
CA LEU A 515 -22.21 6.39 26.28
C LEU A 515 -21.04 6.18 27.25
N LYS A 516 -19.90 6.84 27.07
CA LYS A 516 -18.74 6.66 27.95
C LYS A 516 -19.04 7.05 29.40
N THR A 517 -18.47 6.31 30.36
CA THR A 517 -18.74 6.51 31.80
C THR A 517 -17.59 7.15 32.58
N ASP A 518 -16.48 7.45 31.91
CA ASP A 518 -15.29 8.08 32.47
C ASP A 518 -15.21 9.58 32.09
N ASP A 519 -14.18 10.29 32.59
CA ASP A 519 -13.92 11.71 32.29
C ASP A 519 -12.68 11.93 31.38
N ASN A 520 -12.19 10.88 30.71
CA ASN A 520 -11.03 10.97 29.82
C ASN A 520 -11.30 11.84 28.59
N LEU A 521 -10.26 12.56 28.16
CA LEU A 521 -10.27 13.38 26.94
C LEU A 521 -10.63 12.56 25.69
N LEU A 522 -11.59 13.08 24.92
CA LEU A 522 -12.01 12.54 23.61
C LEU A 522 -12.07 13.68 22.59
N LEU A 523 -11.03 13.78 21.76
CA LEU A 523 -10.82 14.84 20.80
C LEU A 523 -11.13 14.34 19.38
N LEU A 524 -11.77 15.20 18.58
CA LEU A 524 -11.94 15.02 17.14
C LEU A 524 -11.25 16.19 16.45
N CYS A 525 -10.26 15.89 15.60
CA CYS A 525 -9.57 16.86 14.76
C CYS A 525 -9.96 16.60 13.30
N THR A 526 -10.57 17.59 12.66
CA THR A 526 -10.96 17.51 11.24
C THR A 526 -10.09 18.46 10.44
N ASP A 527 -9.37 17.92 9.47
CA ASP A 527 -8.73 18.73 8.43
C ASP A 527 -9.82 19.22 7.47
N MET A 528 -9.94 20.54 7.32
CA MET A 528 -11.09 21.21 6.72
C MET A 528 -10.89 21.51 5.24
#